data_AF-A0A956R6Q8-F1
#
_entry.id   AF-A0A956R6Q8-F1
#
_cell.length_a   1.000
_cell.length_b   1.000
_cell.length_c   1.000
_cell.angle_alpha   90.00
_cell.angle_beta   90.00
_cell.angle_gamma   90.00
#
_symmetry.space_group_name_H-M   'P 1'
#
loop_
_entity.id
_entity.type
_entity.pdbx_description
1 polymer ?
#
loop_
_entity_poly.entity_id
_entity_poly.type
_entity_poly.pdbx_seq_one_letter_code
_entity_poly.pdbx_strand_id
1 'polypeptide(L)'
;MRPAPWMAGLVLLLGSACSEDRDPPATGSSTSTGTTDTTDGSSTSTTGADETTGPMWPTPLDDDLLTCVRTCELPSDCCPPNTAGSCPASTYPYNYACYEGICVFPPCEGDADCPGDGEVCREVGGLPSCVLPCEDDAPCTAASSDQTCSATADDGSRYCFAHCTNPGVFCGIAGCDEASGVCVCSSVGQCQSGWDCV
;
A
#
# COMPACT_ATOMS: atom_id res chain seq x y z
N MET A 1 -46.77 -12.72 23.62
CA MET A 1 -46.19 -14.07 23.70
C MET A 1 -44.69 -13.92 23.58
N ARG A 2 -43.93 -14.32 24.62
CA ARG A 2 -42.47 -14.15 24.69
C ARG A 2 -41.79 -15.45 24.21
N PRO A 3 -40.81 -15.43 23.30
CA PRO A 3 -40.01 -16.61 23.02
C PRO A 3 -38.91 -16.79 24.09
N ALA A 4 -38.67 -18.05 24.46
CA ALA A 4 -37.69 -18.50 25.43
C ALA A 4 -36.28 -18.62 24.81
N PRO A 5 -35.20 -18.44 25.59
CA PRO A 5 -33.83 -18.63 25.12
C PRO A 5 -33.42 -20.11 25.19
N TRP A 6 -32.84 -20.64 24.11
CA TRP A 6 -32.17 -21.93 24.09
C TRP A 6 -30.69 -21.75 24.43
N MET A 7 -30.25 -22.49 25.45
CA MET A 7 -28.87 -22.61 25.90
C MET A 7 -28.10 -23.69 25.13
N ALA A 8 -26.78 -23.57 25.22
CA ALA A 8 -25.76 -24.62 25.14
C ALA A 8 -25.45 -25.15 23.73
N GLY A 9 -24.20 -25.39 23.36
CA GLY A 9 -22.94 -25.29 24.07
C GLY A 9 -21.87 -25.78 23.10
N LEU A 10 -20.76 -25.05 22.98
CA LEU A 10 -19.66 -25.46 22.12
C LEU A 10 -18.50 -25.91 22.99
N VAL A 11 -18.36 -27.23 23.09
CA VAL A 11 -17.15 -27.91 23.56
C VAL A 11 -16.15 -27.87 22.40
N LEU A 12 -14.98 -27.27 22.61
CA LEU A 12 -13.83 -27.45 21.72
C LEU A 12 -12.66 -28.01 22.52
N LEU A 13 -12.32 -29.24 22.13
CA LEU A 13 -11.30 -30.12 22.65
C LEU A 13 -9.90 -29.64 22.28
N LEU A 14 -8.98 -29.97 23.18
CA LEU A 14 -7.53 -29.85 23.09
C LEU A 14 -6.89 -30.68 21.96
N GLY A 15 -5.67 -30.26 21.58
CA GLY A 15 -4.67 -31.05 20.84
C GLY A 15 -4.31 -30.38 19.51
N SER A 16 -3.05 -30.19 19.11
CA SER A 16 -1.79 -30.82 19.53
C SER A 16 -0.63 -29.97 19.01
N ALA A 17 0.46 -29.94 19.77
CA ALA A 17 1.75 -29.39 19.37
C ALA A 17 2.34 -30.18 18.19
N CYS A 18 2.85 -29.47 17.19
CA CYS A 18 3.85 -29.97 16.25
C CYS A 18 5.08 -29.08 16.36
N SER A 19 6.13 -29.61 16.97
CA SER A 19 7.50 -29.14 16.83
C SER A 19 8.07 -29.73 15.54
N GLU A 20 8.76 -28.97 14.70
CA GLU A 20 9.80 -29.52 13.83
C GLU A 20 10.77 -28.43 13.34
N ASP A 21 11.84 -28.29 14.13
CA ASP A 21 13.18 -27.81 13.78
C ASP A 21 13.63 -28.32 12.39
N ARG A 22 13.88 -27.39 11.45
CA ARG A 22 14.74 -27.64 10.29
C ARG A 22 15.48 -26.36 9.90
N ASP A 23 16.72 -26.25 10.37
CA ASP A 23 17.77 -25.37 9.83
C ASP A 23 18.78 -26.20 9.00
N PRO A 24 19.62 -25.56 8.16
CA PRO A 24 19.78 -25.93 6.75
C PRO A 24 21.21 -26.44 6.42
N PRO A 25 21.46 -26.97 5.21
CA PRO A 25 22.81 -27.00 4.67
C PRO A 25 23.08 -25.78 3.79
N ALA A 26 24.01 -24.93 4.24
CA ALA A 26 24.73 -23.98 3.40
C ALA A 26 25.53 -24.73 2.33
N THR A 27 25.44 -24.31 1.06
CA THR A 27 26.35 -24.81 0.00
C THR A 27 26.66 -23.72 -1.03
N GLY A 28 27.94 -23.38 -1.13
CA GLY A 28 28.59 -23.19 -2.44
C GLY A 28 28.87 -21.76 -2.89
N SER A 29 30.05 -21.25 -2.56
CA SER A 29 30.76 -20.25 -3.37
C SER A 29 30.97 -20.73 -4.81
N SER A 30 30.91 -19.81 -5.78
CA SER A 30 31.81 -19.84 -6.95
C SER A 30 31.97 -18.44 -7.55
N THR A 31 33.19 -17.94 -7.41
CA THR A 31 33.84 -16.86 -8.13
C THR A 31 33.75 -17.04 -9.65
N SER A 32 33.53 -15.95 -10.39
CA SER A 32 33.97 -15.82 -11.78
C SER A 32 34.27 -14.35 -12.10
N THR A 33 35.56 -14.08 -12.19
CA THR A 33 36.17 -12.84 -12.67
C THR A 33 36.08 -12.81 -14.19
N GLY A 34 35.48 -11.77 -14.77
CA GLY A 34 35.43 -11.52 -16.21
C GLY A 34 35.99 -10.14 -16.53
N THR A 35 37.12 -10.12 -17.23
CA THR A 35 37.93 -8.95 -17.59
C THR A 35 37.40 -8.27 -18.86
N THR A 36 37.41 -6.93 -18.87
CA THR A 36 37.55 -5.97 -19.99
C THR A 36 36.99 -6.28 -21.37
N ASP A 37 36.15 -5.37 -21.86
CA ASP A 37 36.30 -4.86 -23.22
C ASP A 37 36.12 -3.33 -23.26
N THR A 38 37.05 -2.68 -23.96
CA THR A 38 37.15 -1.23 -24.14
C THR A 38 36.62 -0.93 -25.53
N THR A 39 35.55 -0.14 -25.64
CA THR A 39 35.11 0.39 -26.93
C THR A 39 34.92 1.88 -26.82
N ASP A 40 35.90 2.61 -27.37
CA ASP A 40 35.80 4.01 -27.73
C ASP A 40 34.66 4.19 -28.75
N GLY A 41 33.73 5.08 -28.43
CA GLY A 41 32.57 5.40 -29.26
C GLY A 41 32.16 6.85 -29.06
N SER A 42 32.94 7.76 -29.63
CA SER A 42 32.61 9.18 -29.74
C SER A 42 31.32 9.37 -30.55
N SER A 43 30.32 10.04 -29.98
CA SER A 43 29.23 10.68 -30.72
C SER A 43 28.64 11.82 -29.90
N THR A 44 29.00 13.03 -30.29
CA THR A 44 28.36 14.29 -29.98
C THR A 44 26.88 14.24 -30.39
N SER A 45 25.97 14.54 -29.47
CA SER A 45 24.62 15.04 -29.76
C SER A 45 24.05 15.71 -28.52
N THR A 46 24.13 17.04 -28.52
CA THR A 46 23.37 17.95 -27.68
C THR A 46 21.90 17.94 -28.11
N THR A 47 21.04 17.45 -27.23
CA THR A 47 19.62 17.78 -27.17
C THR A 47 19.25 17.78 -25.70
N GLY A 48 18.71 18.91 -25.22
CA GLY A 48 18.39 19.13 -23.82
C GLY A 48 17.62 17.97 -23.25
N ALA A 49 18.18 17.35 -22.21
CA ALA A 49 17.36 16.64 -21.26
C ALA A 49 16.46 17.71 -20.65
N ASP A 50 15.21 17.77 -21.13
CA ASP A 50 14.12 17.98 -20.21
C ASP A 50 14.38 16.99 -19.09
N GLU A 51 14.86 17.49 -17.95
CA GLU A 51 14.72 16.76 -16.70
C GLU A 51 13.21 16.56 -16.58
N THR A 52 12.75 15.41 -17.08
CA THR A 52 11.46 14.87 -16.69
C THR A 52 11.60 14.75 -15.20
N THR A 53 11.12 15.77 -14.50
CA THR A 53 10.65 15.67 -13.13
C THR A 53 9.63 14.56 -13.21
N GLY A 54 10.09 13.31 -13.06
CA GLY A 54 9.22 12.20 -12.78
C GLY A 54 8.31 12.64 -11.63
N PRO A 55 7.07 12.14 -11.55
CA PRO A 55 6.15 12.52 -10.50
C PRO A 55 6.93 12.53 -9.19
N MET A 56 7.06 13.73 -8.61
CA MET A 56 7.82 13.94 -7.39
C MET A 56 6.92 13.32 -6.34
N TRP A 57 7.11 12.03 -6.09
CA TRP A 57 6.35 11.35 -5.08
C TRP A 57 6.62 12.10 -3.78
N PRO A 58 5.57 12.58 -3.10
CA PRO A 58 5.76 13.17 -1.80
C PRO A 58 6.47 12.11 -0.97
N THR A 59 7.69 12.44 -0.55
CA THR A 59 8.27 11.82 0.62
C THR A 59 7.20 11.90 1.71
N PRO A 60 6.99 10.83 2.52
CA PRO A 60 5.99 10.84 3.59
C PRO A 60 6.06 12.21 4.28
N LEU A 61 4.95 12.95 4.15
CA LEU A 61 4.86 14.35 4.53
C LEU A 61 5.42 14.52 5.94
N ASP A 62 5.98 15.70 6.24
CA ASP A 62 6.65 16.09 7.49
C ASP A 62 5.86 15.88 8.82
N ASP A 63 4.76 15.14 8.80
CA ASP A 63 4.09 14.58 9.97
C ASP A 63 4.63 13.17 10.23
N ASP A 64 5.11 12.91 11.45
CA ASP A 64 5.75 11.68 11.94
C ASP A 64 4.90 10.37 11.85
N LEU A 65 3.94 10.29 10.93
CA LEU A 65 3.12 9.10 10.68
C LEU A 65 3.93 8.07 9.88
N LEU A 66 4.59 7.19 10.61
CA LEU A 66 5.23 6.04 9.98
C LEU A 66 4.17 5.08 9.43
N THR A 67 4.37 4.64 8.19
CA THR A 67 3.49 3.68 7.52
C THR A 67 4.27 2.43 7.15
N CYS A 68 3.61 1.28 7.15
CA CYS A 68 4.22 0.07 6.61
C CYS A 68 4.26 0.20 5.09
N VAL A 69 5.45 0.33 4.52
CA VAL A 69 5.68 0.31 3.07
C VAL A 69 6.39 -0.97 2.65
N ARG A 70 6.13 -1.45 1.44
CA ARG A 70 6.84 -2.60 0.90
C ARG A 70 8.09 -2.10 0.18
N THR A 71 9.25 -2.70 0.48
CA THR A 71 10.47 -2.38 -0.27
C THR A 71 10.53 -3.15 -1.59
N CYS A 72 11.23 -2.58 -2.56
CA CYS A 72 11.37 -3.15 -3.90
C CYS A 72 12.72 -2.82 -4.52
N GLU A 73 13.14 -3.66 -5.46
CA GLU A 73 14.26 -3.37 -6.36
C GLU A 73 13.73 -3.04 -7.77
N LEU A 74 12.60 -3.67 -8.15
CA LEU A 74 11.94 -3.53 -9.44
C LEU A 74 10.43 -3.29 -9.26
N PRO A 75 9.74 -2.63 -10.22
CA PRO A 75 8.29 -2.46 -10.16
C PRO A 75 7.50 -3.78 -10.09
N SER A 76 8.07 -4.88 -10.61
CA SER A 76 7.49 -6.23 -10.49
C SER A 76 7.43 -6.74 -9.06
N ASP A 77 8.30 -6.25 -8.17
CA ASP A 77 8.30 -6.64 -6.77
C ASP A 77 7.08 -6.07 -6.05
N CYS A 78 6.50 -4.99 -6.54
CA CYS A 78 5.33 -4.35 -5.95
C CYS A 78 4.02 -5.03 -6.32
N CYS A 79 4.06 -5.99 -7.22
CA CYS A 79 2.88 -6.67 -7.70
C CYS A 79 2.25 -7.54 -6.62
N PRO A 80 0.91 -7.53 -6.50
CA PRO A 80 0.19 -8.48 -5.68
C PRO A 80 0.46 -9.93 -6.13
N PRO A 81 0.39 -10.91 -5.22
CA PRO A 81 0.47 -12.30 -5.61
C PRO A 81 -0.67 -12.65 -6.59
N ASN A 82 -0.39 -13.52 -7.55
CA ASN A 82 -1.31 -13.95 -8.62
C ASN A 82 -1.66 -12.91 -9.70
N THR A 83 -0.93 -11.79 -9.80
CA THR A 83 -1.05 -10.83 -10.92
C THR A 83 0.07 -10.95 -11.95
N ALA A 84 0.78 -12.09 -11.96
CA ALA A 84 1.91 -12.33 -12.85
C ALA A 84 1.48 -12.19 -14.33
N GLY A 85 2.18 -11.33 -15.06
CA GLY A 85 1.90 -11.02 -16.48
C GLY A 85 0.97 -9.82 -16.72
N SER A 86 0.28 -9.34 -15.69
CA SER A 86 -0.56 -8.13 -15.75
C SER A 86 -0.01 -6.98 -14.91
N CYS A 87 1.04 -7.23 -14.12
CA CYS A 87 1.72 -6.24 -13.30
C CYS A 87 3.25 -6.46 -13.40
N PRO A 88 4.06 -5.39 -13.56
CA PRO A 88 3.65 -3.99 -13.66
C PRO A 88 3.05 -3.69 -15.05
N ALA A 89 1.94 -2.94 -15.09
CA ALA A 89 1.35 -2.42 -16.32
C ALA A 89 1.74 -0.95 -16.54
N SER A 90 1.49 -0.41 -17.73
CA SER A 90 1.61 1.03 -17.98
C SER A 90 0.34 1.81 -17.64
N THR A 91 -0.72 1.13 -17.19
CA THR A 91 -2.04 1.73 -16.93
C THR A 91 -2.63 1.25 -15.61
N TYR A 92 -3.48 2.08 -15.01
CA TYR A 92 -4.28 1.75 -13.83
C TYR A 92 -5.16 0.50 -14.07
N PRO A 93 -5.38 -0.38 -13.07
CA PRO A 93 -4.94 -0.36 -11.66
C PRO A 93 -3.62 -1.11 -11.39
N TYR A 94 -2.80 -1.38 -12.41
CA TYR A 94 -1.62 -2.23 -12.28
C TYR A 94 -0.29 -1.51 -12.59
N ASN A 95 -0.29 -0.19 -12.75
CA ASN A 95 0.90 0.66 -12.90
C ASN A 95 1.64 0.90 -11.58
N TYR A 96 1.94 -0.18 -10.86
CA TYR A 96 2.82 -0.13 -9.68
C TYR A 96 4.21 0.36 -10.07
N ALA A 97 4.79 1.22 -9.23
CA ALA A 97 6.13 1.73 -9.40
C ALA A 97 7.01 1.34 -8.21
N CYS A 98 8.31 1.17 -8.48
CA CYS A 98 9.32 1.11 -7.44
C CYS A 98 10.08 2.44 -7.44
N TYR A 99 9.83 3.28 -6.44
CA TYR A 99 10.44 4.61 -6.32
C TYR A 99 11.30 4.67 -5.06
N GLU A 100 12.58 4.98 -5.23
CA GLU A 100 13.57 5.02 -4.14
C GLU A 100 13.59 3.77 -3.24
N GLY A 101 13.32 2.60 -3.85
CA GLY A 101 13.30 1.32 -3.14
C GLY A 101 11.99 1.03 -2.40
N ILE A 102 10.96 1.85 -2.59
CA ILE A 102 9.62 1.69 -1.99
C ILE A 102 8.58 1.45 -3.07
N CYS A 103 7.68 0.51 -2.81
CA CYS A 103 6.53 0.24 -3.66
C CYS A 103 5.49 1.34 -3.53
N VAL A 104 5.21 1.99 -4.65
CA VAL A 104 4.20 3.02 -4.73
C VAL A 104 2.97 2.47 -5.46
N PHE A 105 1.81 2.71 -4.86
CA PHE A 105 0.53 2.32 -5.45
C PHE A 105 0.30 3.10 -6.75
N PRO A 106 -0.29 2.48 -7.78
CA PRO A 106 -0.60 3.15 -9.03
C PRO A 106 -1.45 4.41 -8.82
N PRO A 107 -0.93 5.60 -9.16
CA PRO A 107 -1.68 6.84 -9.05
C PRO A 107 -2.71 6.88 -10.17
N CYS A 108 -3.85 7.50 -9.90
CA CYS A 108 -4.81 7.85 -10.95
C CYS A 108 -4.30 9.05 -11.75
N GLU A 109 -4.52 9.08 -13.07
CA GLU A 109 -4.21 10.23 -13.92
C GLU A 109 -5.45 11.13 -14.11
N GLY A 110 -6.64 10.58 -13.90
CA GLY A 110 -7.89 11.33 -13.84
C GLY A 110 -9.06 10.49 -13.31
N ASP A 111 -10.24 11.13 -13.18
CA ASP A 111 -11.44 10.50 -12.62
C ASP A 111 -11.86 9.22 -13.37
N ALA A 112 -11.54 9.11 -14.66
CA ALA A 112 -11.87 7.94 -15.48
C ALA A 112 -11.07 6.67 -15.09
N ASP A 113 -9.97 6.82 -14.36
CA ASP A 113 -9.18 5.69 -13.87
C ASP A 113 -9.78 5.08 -12.60
N CYS A 114 -10.67 5.79 -11.91
CA CYS A 114 -11.22 5.35 -10.64
C CYS A 114 -12.35 4.33 -10.85
N PRO A 115 -12.20 3.08 -10.35
CA PRO A 115 -13.12 1.99 -10.66
C PRO A 115 -14.35 1.98 -9.75
N GLY A 116 -14.30 2.66 -8.59
CA GLY A 116 -15.43 2.76 -7.68
C GLY A 116 -16.48 3.76 -8.17
N ASP A 117 -17.75 3.44 -7.95
CA ASP A 117 -18.85 4.31 -8.34
C ASP A 117 -18.80 5.63 -7.56
N GLY A 118 -18.71 6.74 -8.29
CA GLY A 118 -18.57 8.08 -7.71
C GLY A 118 -17.18 8.43 -7.19
N GLU A 119 -16.18 7.54 -7.32
CA GLU A 119 -14.80 7.89 -7.00
C GLU A 119 -14.23 8.90 -8.01
N VAL A 120 -13.37 9.79 -7.52
CA VAL A 120 -12.68 10.81 -8.31
C VAL A 120 -11.20 10.82 -7.96
N CYS A 121 -10.37 11.23 -8.92
CA CYS A 121 -8.94 11.32 -8.71
C CYS A 121 -8.60 12.64 -8.01
N ARG A 122 -8.02 12.59 -6.81
CA ARG A 122 -7.62 13.77 -6.03
C ARG A 122 -6.24 13.58 -5.43
N GLU A 123 -5.52 14.67 -5.26
CA GLU A 123 -4.25 14.65 -4.53
C GLU A 123 -4.53 14.52 -3.03
N VAL A 124 -4.02 13.45 -2.43
CA VAL A 124 -4.08 13.19 -0.99
C VAL A 124 -2.65 13.08 -0.52
N GLY A 125 -2.22 14.09 0.22
CA GLY A 125 -0.86 14.17 0.72
C GLY A 125 0.20 14.19 -0.39
N GLY A 126 -0.09 14.87 -1.49
CA GLY A 126 0.73 14.99 -2.70
C GLY A 126 0.60 13.81 -3.67
N LEU A 127 -0.21 12.80 -3.35
CA LEU A 127 -0.39 11.60 -4.17
C LEU A 127 -1.76 11.56 -4.85
N PRO A 128 -1.84 11.53 -6.19
CA PRO A 128 -3.09 11.29 -6.89
C PRO A 128 -3.68 9.93 -6.50
N SER A 129 -4.82 9.96 -5.82
CA SER A 129 -5.53 8.81 -5.26
C SER A 129 -7.01 8.85 -5.64
N CYS A 130 -7.59 7.68 -5.90
CA CYS A 130 -9.04 7.57 -6.07
C CYS A 130 -9.72 7.67 -4.70
N VAL A 131 -10.59 8.67 -4.55
CA VAL A 131 -11.32 8.93 -3.31
C VAL A 131 -12.80 9.09 -3.60
N LEU A 132 -13.66 8.70 -2.65
CA LEU A 132 -15.10 8.94 -2.72
C LEU A 132 -15.41 10.30 -2.08
N PRO A 133 -15.78 11.34 -2.85
CA PRO A 133 -16.03 12.67 -2.31
C PRO A 133 -17.33 12.69 -1.51
N CYS A 134 -17.39 13.57 -0.50
CA CYS A 134 -18.55 13.62 0.41
C CYS A 134 -18.77 15.02 0.99
N GLU A 135 -20.03 15.33 1.29
CA GLU A 135 -20.41 16.52 2.07
C GLU A 135 -20.83 16.14 3.51
N ASP A 136 -21.36 14.92 3.67
CA ASP A 136 -21.77 14.29 4.92
C ASP A 136 -21.52 12.77 4.89
N ASP A 137 -21.88 12.05 5.95
CA ASP A 137 -21.62 10.61 6.09
C ASP A 137 -22.50 9.71 5.20
N ALA A 138 -23.55 10.24 4.56
CA ALA A 138 -24.49 9.42 3.78
C ALA A 138 -23.82 8.71 2.58
N PRO A 139 -23.04 9.36 1.69
CA PRO A 139 -22.34 8.67 0.61
C PRO A 139 -21.33 7.64 1.13
N CYS A 140 -20.63 7.95 2.23
CA CYS A 140 -19.62 7.06 2.80
C CYS A 140 -20.25 5.80 3.38
N THR A 141 -21.31 5.95 4.18
CA THR A 141 -22.04 4.81 4.77
C THR A 141 -22.77 3.97 3.73
N ALA A 142 -23.14 4.54 2.58
CA ALA A 142 -23.68 3.81 1.45
C ALA A 142 -22.62 2.94 0.76
N ALA A 143 -21.37 3.40 0.70
CA ALA A 143 -20.25 2.63 0.15
C ALA A 143 -19.74 1.56 1.13
N SER A 144 -19.58 1.90 2.40
CA SER A 144 -19.18 0.99 3.47
C SER A 144 -19.63 1.52 4.84
N SER A 145 -20.15 0.64 5.69
CA SER A 145 -20.63 1.01 7.04
C SER A 145 -19.56 1.61 7.94
N ASP A 146 -18.29 1.38 7.60
CA ASP A 146 -17.15 1.69 8.47
C ASP A 146 -16.45 3.00 8.05
N GLN A 147 -16.97 3.66 7.00
CA GLN A 147 -16.46 4.93 6.47
C GLN A 147 -17.29 6.12 6.96
N THR A 148 -16.60 7.25 7.14
CA THR A 148 -17.19 8.54 7.49
C THR A 148 -16.61 9.63 6.59
N CYS A 149 -17.35 10.71 6.40
CA CYS A 149 -16.90 11.87 5.66
C CYS A 149 -16.00 12.72 6.55
N SER A 150 -14.72 12.43 6.62
CA SER A 150 -13.86 13.00 7.67
C SER A 150 -12.45 13.34 7.22
N ALA A 151 -11.97 12.74 6.13
CA ALA A 151 -10.67 13.10 5.57
C ALA A 151 -10.80 14.27 4.59
N THR A 152 -9.67 14.94 4.34
CA THR A 152 -9.57 16.12 3.48
C THR A 152 -8.41 15.94 2.51
N ALA A 153 -8.68 16.12 1.22
CA ALA A 153 -7.67 16.11 0.17
C ALA A 153 -6.90 17.44 0.15
N ASP A 154 -5.83 17.53 -0.64
CA ASP A 154 -4.94 18.70 -0.66
C ASP A 154 -5.62 19.97 -1.20
N ASP A 155 -6.66 19.80 -2.01
CA ASP A 155 -7.51 20.89 -2.51
C ASP A 155 -8.55 21.37 -1.48
N GLY A 156 -8.60 20.77 -0.29
CA GLY A 156 -9.56 21.06 0.77
C GLY A 156 -10.91 20.35 0.62
N SER A 157 -11.09 19.52 -0.42
CA SER A 157 -12.31 18.72 -0.58
C SER A 157 -12.36 17.57 0.45
N ARG A 158 -13.57 17.27 0.95
CA ARG A 158 -13.77 16.17 1.89
C ARG A 158 -14.04 14.87 1.16
N TYR A 159 -13.53 13.78 1.71
CA TYR A 159 -13.74 12.44 1.17
C TYR A 159 -13.95 11.39 2.26
N CYS A 160 -14.50 10.24 1.84
CA CYS A 160 -14.82 9.13 2.72
C CYS A 160 -13.55 8.42 3.19
N PHE A 161 -13.40 8.26 4.50
CA PHE A 161 -12.26 7.60 5.13
C PHE A 161 -12.73 6.62 6.21
N ALA A 162 -12.07 5.46 6.26
CA ALA A 162 -12.31 4.44 7.27
C ALA A 162 -11.34 4.64 8.44
N HIS A 163 -11.83 5.19 9.54
CA HIS A 163 -11.04 5.33 10.76
C HIS A 163 -10.84 3.98 11.42
N CYS A 164 -9.63 3.68 11.86
CA CYS A 164 -9.33 2.43 12.55
C CYS A 164 -10.04 2.28 13.91
N THR A 165 -10.53 3.38 14.47
CA THR A 165 -11.37 3.38 15.68
C THR A 165 -12.80 2.92 15.40
N ASN A 166 -13.21 2.84 14.12
CA ASN A 166 -14.52 2.34 13.75
C ASN A 166 -14.56 0.80 13.84
N PRO A 167 -15.64 0.22 14.39
CA PRO A 167 -15.77 -1.24 14.44
C PRO A 167 -15.68 -1.85 13.04
N GLY A 168 -14.82 -2.86 12.87
CA GLY A 168 -14.66 -3.57 11.60
C GLY A 168 -13.46 -3.10 10.76
N VAL A 169 -12.92 -1.90 11.01
CA VAL A 169 -11.71 -1.43 10.35
C VAL A 169 -10.49 -2.11 10.98
N PHE A 170 -9.79 -2.91 10.19
CA PHE A 170 -8.59 -3.61 10.62
C PHE A 170 -7.36 -2.94 10.00
N CYS A 171 -6.46 -2.43 10.84
CA CYS A 171 -5.19 -1.83 10.39
C CYS A 171 -4.18 -2.82 9.79
N GLY A 172 -4.57 -4.07 9.59
CA GLY A 172 -3.67 -5.08 9.07
C GLY A 172 -2.53 -5.33 10.05
N ILE A 173 -1.38 -4.82 9.64
CA ILE A 173 -0.07 -4.93 10.29
C ILE A 173 0.30 -3.66 11.06
N ALA A 174 -0.44 -2.56 10.85
CA ALA A 174 -0.26 -1.33 11.62
C ALA A 174 -1.11 -1.37 12.90
N GLY A 175 -0.72 -0.53 13.88
CA GLY A 175 -1.56 -0.21 15.02
C GLY A 175 -2.57 0.89 14.67
N CYS A 176 -3.71 0.89 15.35
CA CYS A 176 -4.60 2.06 15.29
C CYS A 176 -4.04 3.14 16.21
N ASP A 177 -3.75 4.32 15.67
CA ASP A 177 -3.56 5.50 16.51
C ASP A 177 -4.93 6.06 16.90
N GLU A 178 -5.32 5.84 18.16
CA GLU A 178 -6.63 6.26 18.68
C GLU A 178 -6.84 7.78 18.63
N ALA A 179 -5.77 8.57 18.55
CA ALA A 179 -5.85 10.03 18.51
C ALA A 179 -6.24 10.55 17.12
N SER A 180 -5.64 10.02 16.07
CA SER A 180 -5.91 10.40 14.67
C SER A 180 -6.96 9.52 13.99
N GLY A 181 -7.21 8.31 14.50
CA GLY A 181 -8.02 7.31 13.83
C GLY A 181 -7.35 6.69 12.60
N VAL A 182 -6.04 6.87 12.44
CA VAL A 182 -5.26 6.37 11.30
C VAL A 182 -4.45 5.13 11.70
N CYS A 183 -4.28 4.22 10.75
CA CYS A 183 -3.41 3.07 10.90
C CYS A 183 -1.95 3.49 10.73
N VAL A 184 -1.17 3.41 11.81
CA VAL A 184 0.25 3.79 11.85
C VAL A 184 1.09 2.63 12.34
N CYS A 185 2.33 2.54 11.89
CA CYS A 185 3.31 1.68 12.53
C CYS A 185 4.16 2.52 13.51
N SER A 186 4.55 1.94 14.63
CA SER A 186 5.46 2.56 15.61
C SER A 186 6.83 1.87 15.61
N SER A 187 6.97 0.77 14.88
CA SER A 187 8.22 0.01 14.75
C SER A 187 8.15 -0.96 13.57
N VAL A 188 9.31 -1.28 12.99
CA VAL A 188 9.48 -2.27 11.92
C VAL A 188 8.89 -3.65 12.25
N GLY A 189 8.86 -4.04 13.53
CA GLY A 189 8.34 -5.35 13.95
C GLY A 189 6.82 -5.50 13.86
N GLN A 190 6.09 -4.41 13.58
CA GLN A 190 4.65 -4.45 13.35
C GLN A 190 4.31 -4.81 11.91
N CYS A 191 5.20 -4.47 10.96
CA CYS A 191 4.97 -4.73 9.54
C CYS A 191 5.15 -6.22 9.18
N GLN A 192 4.48 -6.67 8.11
CA GLN A 192 4.63 -8.03 7.57
C GLN A 192 6.06 -8.25 7.04
N SER A 193 6.48 -9.51 6.93
CA SER A 193 7.77 -9.86 6.35
C SER A 193 7.93 -9.23 4.95
N GLY A 194 8.97 -8.40 4.78
CA GLY A 194 9.22 -7.63 3.55
C GLY A 194 8.55 -6.24 3.49
N TRP A 195 8.00 -5.76 4.61
CA TRP A 195 7.49 -4.41 4.78
C TRP A 195 8.28 -3.70 5.88
N ASP A 196 8.61 -2.44 5.65
CA ASP A 196 9.35 -1.58 6.56
C ASP A 196 8.46 -0.45 7.06
N CYS A 197 8.63 -0.08 8.32
CA CYS A 197 7.93 1.06 8.91
C CYS A 197 8.76 2.31 8.64
N VAL A 198 8.30 3.19 7.74
CA VAL A 198 9.00 4.40 7.29
C VAL A 198 8.13 5.64 7.38
#